data_AF-X5MHH3-F1
#
_entry.id   AF-X5MHH3-F1
#
_cell.length_a   1.000
_cell.length_b   1.000
_cell.length_c   1.000
_cell.angle_alpha   90.00
_cell.angle_beta   90.00
_cell.angle_gamma   90.00
#
_symmetry.space_group_name_H-M   'P 1'
#
loop_
_entity.id
_entity.type
_entity.pdbx_description
1 polymer ?
#
loop_
_entity_poly.entity_id
_entity_poly.type
_entity_poly.pdbx_seq_one_letter_code
_entity_poly.pdbx_strand_id
1 'polypeptide(L)'
;MTKRTFEFLVLAAGLGFTVAFVIIVVPPLLESGDIIGAFGAGFVNPYASGYSLDTILCGVILAIWVLYERSAHGVTHGWVVLPLILVPGVATAFALYLVIRSRTGAVSNT
;
A
#
# COMPACT_ATOMS: atom_id res chain seq x y z
N MET A 1 -9.88 8.16 13.97
CA MET A 1 -9.58 6.72 14.00
C MET A 1 -8.69 6.41 15.19
N THR A 2 -8.99 5.36 15.98
CA THR A 2 -8.15 4.99 17.13
C THR A 2 -6.91 4.20 16.67
N LYS A 3 -5.85 4.19 17.48
CA LYS A 3 -4.63 3.40 17.24
C LYS A 3 -4.93 1.91 17.06
N ARG A 4 -5.80 1.35 17.89
CA ARG A 4 -6.20 -0.07 17.82
C ARG A 4 -6.91 -0.40 16.52
N THR A 5 -7.82 0.46 16.06
CA THR A 5 -8.50 0.30 14.77
C THR A 5 -7.50 0.37 13.61
N PHE A 6 -6.50 1.26 13.70
CA PHE A 6 -5.43 1.37 12.71
C PHE A 6 -4.57 0.11 12.60
N GLU A 7 -4.04 -0.34 13.73
CA GLU A 7 -3.25 -1.57 13.78
C GLU A 7 -4.04 -2.76 13.23
N PHE A 8 -5.30 -2.91 13.64
CA PHE A 8 -6.17 -3.97 13.14
C PHE A 8 -6.36 -3.92 11.62
N LEU A 9 -6.69 -2.74 11.05
CA LEU A 9 -6.96 -2.62 9.62
C LEU A 9 -5.71 -2.87 8.77
N VAL A 10 -4.55 -2.36 9.18
CA VAL A 10 -3.28 -2.58 8.47
C VAL A 10 -2.85 -4.04 8.57
N LEU A 11 -2.98 -4.66 9.75
CA LEU A 11 -2.67 -6.09 9.93
C LEU A 11 -3.61 -6.97 9.12
N ALA A 12 -4.92 -6.69 9.12
CA ALA A 12 -5.89 -7.43 8.33
C ALA A 12 -5.59 -7.32 6.82
N ALA A 13 -5.25 -6.13 6.33
CA ALA A 13 -4.86 -5.92 4.94
C ALA A 13 -3.57 -6.69 4.58
N GLY A 14 -2.53 -6.63 5.42
CA GLY A 14 -1.27 -7.33 5.18
C GLY A 14 -1.39 -8.86 5.26
N LEU A 15 -2.16 -9.38 6.22
CA LEU A 15 -2.45 -10.81 6.31
C LEU A 15 -3.30 -11.29 5.14
N GLY A 16 -4.34 -10.53 4.77
CA GLY A 16 -5.18 -10.81 3.61
C GLY A 16 -4.36 -10.84 2.31
N PHE A 17 -3.47 -9.86 2.12
CA PHE A 17 -2.51 -9.85 1.02
C PHE A 17 -1.63 -11.11 1.02
N THR A 18 -1.03 -11.44 2.16
CA THR A 18 -0.13 -12.60 2.27
C THR A 18 -0.82 -13.90 1.86
N VAL A 19 -2.03 -14.13 2.39
CA VAL A 19 -2.83 -15.33 2.05
C VAL A 19 -3.18 -15.34 0.56
N ALA A 20 -3.68 -14.24 0.02
CA ALA A 20 -4.06 -14.15 -1.38
C ALA A 20 -2.85 -14.30 -2.31
N PHE A 21 -1.72 -13.68 -1.98
CA PHE A 21 -0.48 -13.79 -2.75
C PHE A 21 0.02 -15.24 -2.78
N VAL A 22 0.01 -15.94 -1.63
CA VAL A 22 0.36 -17.37 -1.59
C VAL A 22 -0.54 -18.18 -2.50
N ILE A 23 -1.86 -17.98 -2.45
CA ILE A 23 -2.81 -18.73 -3.29
C ILE A 23 -2.61 -18.46 -4.78
N ILE A 24 -2.28 -17.22 -5.17
CA ILE A 24 -2.17 -16.82 -6.58
C ILE A 24 -0.80 -17.16 -7.17
N VAL A 25 0.27 -16.96 -6.40
CA VAL A 25 1.66 -16.97 -6.89
C VAL A 25 2.39 -18.29 -6.58
N VAL A 26 2.10 -18.94 -5.46
CA VAL A 26 2.85 -20.15 -5.06
C VAL A 26 2.54 -21.37 -5.91
N PRO A 27 1.27 -21.71 -6.25
CA PRO A 27 0.99 -22.86 -7.12
C PRO A 27 1.73 -22.82 -8.47
N PRO A 28 1.65 -21.73 -9.28
CA PRO A 28 2.37 -21.69 -10.55
C PRO A 28 3.90 -21.68 -10.38
N LEU A 29 4.41 -21.19 -9.24
CA LEU A 29 5.84 -21.22 -8.94
C LEU A 29 6.34 -22.62 -8.62
N LEU A 30 5.54 -23.40 -7.88
CA LEU A 30 5.85 -24.81 -7.58
C LEU A 30 5.76 -25.69 -8.83
N GLU A 31 4.84 -25.40 -9.74
CA GLU A 31 4.72 -26.11 -11.03
C GLU A 31 5.90 -25.85 -11.96
N SER A 32 6.34 -24.59 -12.09
CA SER A 32 7.46 -24.26 -12.97
C SER A 32 8.82 -24.66 -12.39
N GLY A 33 8.97 -24.56 -11.05
CA GLY A 33 10.27 -24.73 -10.38
C GLY A 33 11.32 -23.67 -10.74
N ASP A 34 10.97 -22.70 -11.59
CA ASP A 34 11.86 -21.66 -12.11
C ASP A 34 11.58 -20.32 -11.43
N ILE A 35 12.34 -20.05 -10.37
CA ILE A 35 12.21 -18.84 -9.56
C ILE A 35 12.64 -17.59 -10.36
N ILE A 36 13.70 -17.71 -11.17
CA ILE A 36 14.24 -16.58 -11.94
C ILE A 36 13.27 -16.23 -13.07
N GLY A 37 12.74 -17.24 -13.77
CA GLY A 37 11.69 -17.08 -14.77
C GLY A 37 10.41 -16.51 -14.18
N ALA A 38 9.98 -16.96 -13.01
CA ALA A 38 8.79 -16.43 -12.32
C ALA A 38 8.92 -14.94 -11.97
N PHE A 39 10.11 -14.50 -11.56
CA PHE A 39 10.37 -13.09 -11.31
C PHE A 39 10.30 -12.25 -12.59
N GLY A 40 10.93 -12.73 -13.68
CA GLY A 40 10.86 -12.09 -15.00
C GLY A 40 9.45 -12.11 -15.60
N ALA A 41 8.64 -13.10 -15.23
CA ALA A 41 7.25 -13.25 -15.62
C ALA A 41 6.29 -12.37 -14.80
N GLY A 42 6.77 -11.46 -13.95
CA GLY A 42 5.94 -10.57 -13.15
C GLY A 42 4.95 -9.70 -13.95
N PHE A 43 5.10 -9.61 -15.27
CA PHE A 43 4.22 -8.88 -16.18
C PHE A 43 3.35 -9.78 -17.08
N VAL A 44 3.40 -11.11 -16.88
CA VAL A 44 2.61 -12.09 -17.64
C VAL A 44 1.99 -13.15 -16.72
N ASN A 45 0.72 -13.48 -16.97
CA ASN A 45 -0.01 -14.54 -16.25
C ASN A 45 0.00 -14.33 -14.69
N PRO A 46 -0.31 -15.31 -13.80
CA PRO A 46 -0.82 -15.02 -12.43
C PRO A 46 0.12 -14.19 -11.54
N TYR A 47 1.41 -14.14 -11.83
CA TYR A 47 2.38 -13.28 -11.15
C TYR A 47 2.02 -11.79 -11.26
N ALA A 48 1.54 -11.35 -12.43
CA ALA A 48 1.08 -9.97 -12.63
C ALA A 48 -0.14 -9.62 -11.76
N SER A 49 -1.03 -10.59 -11.51
CA SER A 49 -2.15 -10.43 -10.59
C SER A 49 -1.67 -10.28 -9.14
N GLY A 50 -0.64 -11.03 -8.75
CA GLY A 50 0.01 -10.89 -7.44
C GLY A 50 0.60 -9.49 -7.22
N TYR A 51 1.36 -8.97 -8.18
CA TYR A 51 1.94 -7.62 -8.12
C TYR A 51 0.87 -6.51 -8.20
N SER A 52 -0.18 -6.70 -8.99
CA SER A 52 -1.32 -5.78 -9.04
C SER A 52 -2.05 -5.74 -7.70
N LEU A 53 -2.26 -6.90 -7.07
CA LEU A 53 -2.85 -6.99 -5.74
C LEU A 53 -1.99 -6.28 -4.70
N ASP A 54 -0.66 -6.49 -4.72
CA ASP A 54 0.27 -5.76 -3.85
C ASP A 54 0.12 -4.25 -3.98
N THR A 55 0.08 -3.75 -5.22
CA THR A 55 -0.13 -2.33 -5.51
C THR A 55 -1.46 -1.83 -4.93
N ILE A 56 -2.56 -2.55 -5.15
CA ILE A 56 -3.88 -2.15 -4.63
C ILE A 56 -3.88 -2.13 -3.11
N LEU A 57 -3.33 -3.16 -2.46
CA LEU A 57 -3.31 -3.28 -1.00
C LEU A 57 -2.38 -2.24 -0.36
N CYS A 58 -1.25 -1.92 -0.98
CA CYS A 58 -0.41 -0.79 -0.59
C CYS A 58 -1.18 0.53 -0.67
N GLY A 59 -1.99 0.73 -1.72
CA GLY A 59 -2.89 1.89 -1.83
C GLY A 59 -3.92 1.95 -0.71
N VAL A 60 -4.54 0.82 -0.37
CA VAL A 60 -5.49 0.73 0.76
C VAL A 60 -4.82 1.05 2.08
N ILE A 61 -3.64 0.48 2.35
CA ILE A 61 -2.86 0.74 3.57
C ILE A 61 -2.46 2.22 3.64
N LEU A 62 -2.02 2.82 2.53
CA LEU A 62 -1.72 4.25 2.45
C LEU A 62 -2.96 5.09 2.78
N ALA A 63 -4.12 4.75 2.22
CA ALA A 63 -5.36 5.46 2.52
C ALA A 63 -5.74 5.36 4.00
N ILE A 64 -5.63 4.16 4.60
CA ILE A 64 -5.82 3.94 6.04
C ILE A 64 -4.87 4.81 6.86
N TRP A 65 -3.59 4.87 6.47
CA TRP A 65 -2.58 5.66 7.16
C TRP A 65 -2.89 7.17 7.11
N VAL A 66 -3.25 7.69 5.92
CA VAL A 66 -3.64 9.10 5.73
C VAL A 66 -4.82 9.47 6.64
N LEU A 67 -5.83 8.60 6.73
CA LEU A 67 -7.03 8.83 7.56
C LEU A 67 -6.72 8.78 9.06
N TYR A 68 -5.84 7.85 9.47
CA TYR A 68 -5.36 7.77 10.84
C TYR A 68 -4.57 9.02 11.24
N GLU A 69 -3.60 9.43 10.45
CA GLU A 69 -2.76 10.61 10.69
C GLU A 69 -3.56 11.91 10.74
N ARG A 70 -4.57 12.06 9.88
CA ARG A 70 -5.51 13.19 9.97
C ARG A 70 -6.20 13.24 11.32
N SER A 71 -6.61 12.08 11.85
CA SER A 71 -7.34 11.99 13.12
C SER A 71 -6.44 12.14 14.35
N ALA A 72 -5.24 11.57 14.31
CA ALA A 72 -4.34 11.46 15.46
C ALA A 72 -3.34 12.62 15.56
N HIS A 73 -2.94 13.20 14.44
CA HIS A 73 -1.87 14.19 14.35
C HIS A 73 -2.28 15.48 13.63
N GLY A 74 -3.55 15.63 13.27
CA GLY A 74 -4.08 16.86 12.67
C GLY A 74 -3.48 17.20 11.31
N VAL A 75 -2.94 16.22 10.58
CA VAL A 75 -2.31 16.47 9.27
C VAL A 75 -3.34 17.02 8.28
N THR A 76 -3.22 18.31 7.97
CA THR A 76 -4.12 18.98 7.01
C THR A 76 -3.68 18.65 5.58
N HIS A 77 -4.64 18.58 4.65
CA HIS A 77 -4.42 18.33 3.21
C HIS A 77 -3.84 16.97 2.80
N GLY A 78 -3.53 16.06 3.73
CA GLY A 78 -3.04 14.72 3.39
C GLY A 78 -3.98 13.89 2.51
N TRP A 79 -5.29 14.19 2.51
CA TRP A 79 -6.30 13.51 1.69
C TRP A 79 -6.14 13.73 0.17
N VAL A 80 -5.39 14.75 -0.25
CA VAL A 80 -5.13 15.05 -1.67
C VAL A 80 -4.40 13.89 -2.37
N VAL A 81 -3.73 13.01 -1.61
CA VAL A 81 -3.02 11.85 -2.15
C VAL A 81 -3.95 10.67 -2.49
N LEU A 82 -5.19 10.65 -2.01
CA LEU A 82 -6.14 9.57 -2.29
C LEU A 82 -6.47 9.41 -3.78
N PRO A 83 -6.79 10.47 -4.56
CA PRO A 83 -6.96 10.32 -6.01
C PRO A 83 -5.66 9.93 -6.74
N LEU A 84 -4.50 10.32 -6.20
CA LEU A 84 -3.19 9.94 -6.77
C LEU A 84 -2.89 8.44 -6.62
N ILE A 85 -3.55 7.73 -5.70
CA ILE A 85 -3.46 6.26 -5.64
C ILE A 85 -3.94 5.63 -6.96
N LEU A 86 -4.90 6.28 -7.65
CA LEU A 86 -5.54 5.75 -8.84
C LEU A 86 -4.92 6.25 -10.17
N VAL A 87 -4.47 7.51 -10.25
CA VAL A 87 -4.25 8.19 -11.55
C VAL A 87 -2.80 8.62 -11.84
N PRO A 88 -1.84 8.43 -10.92
CA PRO A 88 -0.55 7.90 -11.39
C PRO A 88 -0.10 6.61 -10.68
N GLY A 89 -0.62 6.32 -9.48
CA GLY A 89 -0.31 5.12 -8.72
C GLY A 89 0.26 5.40 -7.33
N VAL A 90 0.28 4.36 -6.50
CA VAL A 90 0.60 4.42 -5.06
C VAL A 90 1.96 5.07 -4.78
N ALA A 91 2.98 4.83 -5.60
CA ALA A 91 4.31 5.41 -5.40
C ALA A 91 4.28 6.95 -5.43
N THR A 92 3.53 7.53 -6.36
CA THR A 92 3.40 8.99 -6.46
C THR A 92 2.57 9.58 -5.32
N ALA A 93 1.49 8.90 -4.93
CA ALA A 93 0.68 9.27 -3.77
C ALA A 93 1.51 9.24 -2.48
N PHE A 94 2.31 8.18 -2.29
CA PHE A 94 3.16 8.00 -1.13
C PHE A 94 4.25 9.08 -1.07
N ALA A 95 4.94 9.35 -2.18
CA ALA A 95 5.96 10.38 -2.25
C ALA A 95 5.40 11.77 -1.90
N LEU A 96 4.25 12.15 -2.47
CA LEU A 96 3.60 13.42 -2.14
C LEU A 96 3.16 13.46 -0.67
N TYR A 97 2.64 12.35 -0.15
CA TYR A 97 2.22 12.28 1.25
C TYR A 97 3.39 12.53 2.20
N LEU A 98 4.56 11.93 1.94
CA LEU A 98 5.77 12.17 2.73
C LEU A 98 6.18 13.65 2.71
N VAL A 99 6.10 14.31 1.56
CA VAL A 99 6.38 15.75 1.45
C VAL A 99 5.39 16.57 2.28
N ILE A 100 4.08 16.30 2.17
CA ILE A 100 3.06 16.98 3.00
C ILE A 100 3.37 16.77 4.48
N ARG A 101 3.60 15.52 4.89
CA ARG A 101 3.85 15.15 6.28
C ARG A 101 5.08 15.84 6.86
N SER A 102 6.15 15.95 6.08
CA SER A 102 7.38 16.65 6.49
C SER A 102 7.15 18.14 6.79
N ARG A 103 6.19 18.77 6.11
CA ARG A 103 5.88 20.19 6.26
C ARG A 103 4.86 20.44 7.37
N THR A 104 3.91 19.53 7.59
CA THR A 104 2.88 19.70 8.62
C THR A 104 3.45 19.62 10.04
N GLY A 105 4.57 18.92 10.26
CA GLY A 105 5.28 18.90 11.54
C GLY A 105 6.12 20.15 11.84
N ALA A 106 6.46 20.95 10.83
CA ALA A 106 7.34 22.12 10.98
C ALA A 106 6.61 23.39 11.45
N VAL A 107 5.27 23.43 11.37
CA VAL A 107 4.46 24.64 11.63
C VAL A 107 4.02 24.77 13.11
N SER A 108 4.52 23.92 14.01
CA SER A 108 4.14 23.92 15.43
C SER A 108 5.03 24.79 16.34
N ASN A 109 6.02 25.53 15.81
CA ASN A 109 6.98 26.31 16.62
C ASN A 109 7.25 27.72 16.06
N THR A 110 6.21 28.52 15.83
CA THR A 110 6.33 29.99 15.70
C THR A 110 5.17 30.68 16.37
#